data_AF-A0A961PI74-F1
#
_entry.id   AF-A0A961PI74-F1
#
_cell.length_a   1.000
_cell.length_b   1.000
_cell.length_c   1.000
_cell.angle_alpha   90.00
_cell.angle_beta   90.00
_cell.angle_gamma   90.00
#
_symmetry.space_group_name_H-M   'P 1'
#
loop_
_entity.id
_entity.type
_entity.pdbx_description
1 polymer ?
#
loop_
_entity_poly.entity_id
_entity_poly.type
_entity_poly.pdbx_seq_one_letter_code
_entity_poly.pdbx_strand_id
1 'polypeptide(L)'
;MRSSKSRSRGKNRGANRSPANNINRVFDSSGPEGKVRGTPQQIIDKYTQLSRDAFLAGDRVAGENFQQHAEHYTRLLSEAQRDADEKRQQSDQQNRDRQQNGQQNGQQNEQQNRDRPQNQSAKQRDRDDQRGNRDSG
;
A
#
# COMPACT_ATOMS: atom_id res chain seq x y z
N MET A 1 45.08 6.05 -33.31
CA MET A 1 44.46 6.87 -32.23
C MET A 1 43.47 7.81 -32.91
N ARG A 2 42.15 7.87 -32.66
CA ARG A 2 41.39 7.90 -31.41
C ARG A 2 39.99 7.28 -31.63
N SER A 3 39.46 6.62 -30.61
CA SER A 3 38.17 5.95 -30.54
C SER A 3 36.96 6.88 -30.78
N SER A 4 36.03 6.49 -31.66
CA SER A 4 34.68 7.05 -31.74
C SER A 4 33.85 6.59 -30.54
N LYS A 5 33.99 7.33 -29.43
CA LYS A 5 33.26 7.11 -28.19
C LYS A 5 31.76 7.32 -28.43
N SER A 6 31.02 6.23 -28.24
CA SER A 6 29.56 6.16 -28.07
C SER A 6 28.96 7.45 -27.49
N ARG A 7 28.16 8.15 -28.29
CA ARG A 7 27.26 9.20 -27.81
C ARG A 7 26.14 8.51 -27.04
N SER A 8 26.33 8.35 -25.73
CA SER A 8 25.26 7.96 -24.82
C SER A 8 24.19 9.06 -24.82
N ARG A 9 23.19 8.94 -25.71
CA ARG A 9 21.95 9.71 -25.58
C ARG A 9 21.32 9.35 -24.25
N GLY A 10 21.21 10.38 -23.41
CA GLY A 10 20.79 10.34 -22.03
C GLY A 10 19.53 9.50 -21.82
N LYS A 11 19.73 8.46 -21.00
CA LYS A 11 18.82 7.94 -19.99
C LYS A 11 17.58 8.82 -19.74
N ASN A 12 16.47 8.51 -20.42
CA ASN A 12 15.12 8.89 -19.97
C ASN A 12 14.26 7.62 -19.84
N ARG A 13 14.75 6.65 -19.04
CA ARG A 13 13.97 5.52 -18.54
C ARG A 13 13.44 5.85 -17.15
N GLY A 14 12.71 6.97 -17.05
CA GLY A 14 12.12 7.50 -15.81
C GLY A 14 10.67 7.06 -15.56
N ALA A 15 10.14 6.09 -16.33
CA ALA A 15 8.73 5.72 -16.29
C ALA A 15 8.46 4.35 -15.66
N ASN A 16 9.31 3.90 -14.73
CA ASN A 16 9.01 2.74 -13.88
C ASN A 16 8.82 3.15 -12.41
N ARG A 17 8.20 4.32 -12.19
CA ARG A 17 7.75 4.70 -10.85
C ARG A 17 6.49 3.91 -10.56
N SER A 18 6.65 2.82 -9.80
CA SER A 18 5.61 1.98 -9.20
C SER A 18 4.21 2.60 -9.21
N PRO A 19 3.19 1.93 -9.79
CA PRO A 19 1.80 2.43 -9.82
C PRO A 19 1.14 2.46 -8.43
N ALA A 20 1.83 2.00 -7.39
CA ALA A 20 1.20 1.44 -6.21
C ALA A 20 0.44 2.41 -5.29
N ASN A 21 0.43 3.73 -5.52
CA ASN A 21 -0.47 4.69 -4.86
C ASN A 21 -0.25 6.13 -5.40
N ASN A 22 -0.92 6.49 -6.51
CA ASN A 22 -0.79 7.84 -7.10
C ASN A 22 -1.81 8.87 -6.57
N ILE A 23 -2.84 8.46 -5.82
CA ILE A 23 -3.94 9.34 -5.34
C ILE A 23 -3.41 10.51 -4.48
N ASN A 24 -2.53 10.22 -3.51
CA ASN A 24 -2.04 11.20 -2.53
C ASN A 24 -0.64 11.73 -2.84
N ARG A 25 -0.09 11.40 -4.02
CA ARG A 25 1.26 11.83 -4.39
C ARG A 25 1.20 13.27 -4.89
N VAL A 26 2.11 14.11 -4.41
CA VAL A 26 2.29 15.47 -4.93
C VAL A 26 3.09 15.39 -6.23
N PHE A 27 2.54 15.95 -7.30
CA PHE A 27 3.18 16.10 -8.59
C PHE A 27 3.60 17.55 -8.83
N ASP A 28 4.61 17.73 -9.66
CA ASP A 28 5.00 19.02 -10.23
C ASP A 28 4.65 18.97 -11.72
N SER A 29 3.56 19.64 -12.08
CA SER A 29 3.11 19.74 -13.47
C SER A 29 3.69 20.98 -14.11
N SER A 30 4.44 20.80 -15.19
CA SER A 30 4.96 21.92 -15.99
C SER A 30 4.00 22.20 -17.14
N GLY A 31 3.09 23.16 -16.95
CA GLY A 31 2.18 23.66 -17.99
C GLY A 31 2.66 24.98 -18.59
N PRO A 32 1.96 25.49 -19.64
CA PRO A 32 2.37 26.70 -20.35
C PRO A 32 2.30 27.97 -19.47
N GLU A 33 1.42 28.01 -18.47
CA GLU A 33 1.31 29.08 -17.45
C GLU A 33 2.25 28.89 -16.24
N GLY A 34 3.16 27.91 -16.30
CA GLY A 34 4.14 27.63 -15.24
C GLY A 34 3.88 26.35 -14.46
N LYS A 35 4.57 26.21 -13.32
CA LYS A 35 4.56 24.97 -12.52
C LYS A 35 3.35 24.91 -11.60
N VAL A 36 2.47 23.94 -11.83
CA VAL A 36 1.37 23.58 -10.93
C VAL A 36 1.82 22.43 -10.04
N ARG A 37 1.98 22.70 -8.75
CA ARG A 37 2.32 21.68 -7.76
C ARG A 37 1.11 21.34 -6.91
N GLY A 38 0.79 20.05 -6.77
CA GLY A 38 -0.35 19.60 -5.95
C GLY A 38 -0.59 18.10 -6.06
N THR A 39 -1.62 17.62 -5.37
CA THR A 39 -2.17 16.28 -5.62
C THR A 39 -2.80 16.23 -7.03
N PRO A 40 -3.01 15.05 -7.64
CA PRO A 40 -3.63 14.95 -8.96
C PRO A 40 -4.95 15.70 -9.03
N GLN A 41 -5.79 15.59 -7.98
CA GLN A 41 -7.06 16.32 -7.89
C GLN A 41 -6.87 17.84 -7.98
N GLN A 42 -5.96 18.39 -7.17
CA GLN A 42 -5.69 19.84 -7.17
C GLN A 42 -5.17 20.32 -8.53
N ILE A 43 -4.36 19.50 -9.20
CA ILE A 43 -3.82 19.82 -10.52
C ILE A 43 -4.92 19.80 -11.58
N ILE A 44 -5.84 18.82 -11.52
CA ILE A 44 -7.01 18.74 -12.40
C ILE A 44 -7.86 20.01 -12.25
N ASP A 45 -8.24 20.36 -11.03
CA ASP A 45 -9.11 21.51 -10.76
C ASP A 45 -8.49 22.81 -11.31
N LYS A 46 -7.18 22.99 -11.12
CA LYS A 46 -6.47 24.17 -11.63
C LYS A 46 -6.44 24.22 -13.16
N TYR A 47 -6.14 23.11 -13.84
CA TYR A 47 -6.09 23.10 -15.31
C TYR A 47 -7.47 23.20 -15.95
N THR A 48 -8.51 22.62 -15.34
CA THR A 48 -9.88 22.82 -15.80
C THR A 48 -10.29 24.29 -15.71
N GLN A 49 -9.91 25.00 -14.64
CA GLN A 49 -10.14 26.44 -14.52
C GLN A 49 -9.39 27.23 -15.59
N LEU A 50 -8.08 27.00 -15.74
CA LEU A 50 -7.26 27.67 -16.76
C LEU A 50 -7.76 27.43 -18.18
N SER A 51 -8.23 26.21 -18.47
CA SER A 51 -8.82 25.87 -19.77
C SER A 51 -10.07 26.70 -20.06
N ARG A 52 -10.98 26.83 -19.08
CA ARG A 52 -12.19 27.67 -19.22
C ARG A 52 -11.83 29.14 -19.42
N ASP A 53 -10.90 29.66 -18.63
CA ASP A 53 -10.46 31.05 -18.73
C ASP A 53 -9.81 31.34 -20.10
N ALA A 54 -9.00 30.41 -20.63
CA ALA A 54 -8.41 30.51 -21.95
C ALA A 54 -9.46 30.49 -23.08
N PHE A 55 -10.48 29.64 -22.98
CA PHE A 55 -11.58 29.63 -23.94
C PHE A 55 -12.39 30.93 -23.91
N LEU A 56 -12.62 31.50 -22.73
CA LEU A 56 -13.30 32.80 -22.58
C LEU A 56 -12.45 33.98 -23.10
N ALA A 57 -11.12 33.88 -22.99
CA ALA A 57 -10.18 34.85 -23.55
C ALA A 57 -10.00 34.70 -25.09
N GLY A 58 -10.56 33.66 -25.69
CA GLY A 58 -10.44 33.37 -27.13
C GLY A 58 -9.14 32.64 -27.53
N ASP A 59 -8.31 32.24 -26.57
CA ASP A 59 -7.09 31.47 -26.82
C ASP A 59 -7.39 29.96 -26.82
N ARG A 60 -7.80 29.47 -28.00
CA ARG A 60 -8.13 28.05 -28.18
C ARG A 60 -6.92 27.12 -28.02
N VAL A 61 -5.72 27.55 -28.41
CA VAL A 61 -4.52 26.72 -28.34
C VAL A 61 -4.13 26.50 -26.89
N ALA A 62 -4.15 27.56 -26.07
CA ALA A 62 -3.93 27.44 -24.63
C ALA A 62 -5.03 26.59 -23.98
N GLY A 63 -6.31 26.81 -24.33
CA GLY A 63 -7.43 26.03 -23.83
C GLY A 63 -7.29 24.52 -24.03
N GLU A 64 -6.92 24.10 -25.23
CA GLU A 64 -6.63 22.69 -25.56
C GLU A 64 -5.42 22.15 -24.80
N ASN A 65 -4.35 22.94 -24.67
CA ASN A 65 -3.16 22.54 -23.94
C ASN A 65 -3.49 22.29 -22.46
N PHE A 66 -4.22 23.19 -21.80
CA PHE A 66 -4.68 23.00 -20.43
C PHE A 66 -5.61 21.80 -20.29
N GLN A 67 -6.49 21.56 -21.28
CA GLN A 67 -7.39 20.42 -21.27
C GLN A 67 -6.61 19.09 -21.31
N GLN A 68 -5.58 18.99 -22.15
CA GLN A 68 -4.70 17.81 -22.19
C GLN A 68 -4.04 17.55 -20.84
N HIS A 69 -3.61 18.62 -20.14
CA HIS A 69 -3.05 18.48 -18.80
C HIS A 69 -4.10 17.97 -17.81
N ALA A 70 -5.31 18.53 -17.79
CA ALA A 70 -6.39 18.05 -16.92
C ALA A 70 -6.73 16.57 -17.19
N GLU A 71 -6.81 16.17 -18.46
CA GLU A 71 -7.07 14.79 -18.87
C GLU A 71 -5.99 13.82 -18.42
N HIS A 72 -4.71 14.21 -18.55
CA HIS A 72 -3.58 13.39 -18.10
C HIS A 72 -3.67 13.08 -16.61
N TYR A 73 -3.92 14.07 -15.75
CA TYR A 73 -4.04 13.83 -14.30
C TYR A 73 -5.34 13.11 -13.93
N THR A 74 -6.41 13.32 -14.69
CA THR A 74 -7.67 12.58 -14.51
C THR A 74 -7.48 11.09 -14.76
N ARG A 75 -6.76 10.72 -15.84
CA ARG A 75 -6.42 9.32 -16.14
C ARG A 75 -5.57 8.71 -15.02
N LEU A 76 -4.53 9.43 -14.59
CA LEU A 76 -3.65 8.98 -13.51
C LEU A 76 -4.39 8.77 -12.18
N LEU A 77 -5.33 9.66 -11.86
CA LEU A 77 -6.15 9.54 -10.65
C LEU A 77 -7.13 8.36 -10.74
N SER A 78 -7.75 8.18 -11.90
CA SER A 78 -8.69 7.07 -12.15
C SER A 78 -8.02 5.71 -12.07
N GLU A 79 -6.82 5.57 -12.63
CA GLU A 79 -5.99 4.37 -12.51
C GLU A 79 -5.66 4.08 -11.04
N ALA A 80 -5.28 5.11 -10.29
CA ALA A 80 -4.93 4.96 -8.88
C ALA A 80 -6.13 4.60 -7.99
N GLN A 81 -7.33 5.10 -8.32
CA GLN A 81 -8.58 4.73 -7.66
C GLN A 81 -8.93 3.26 -7.90
N ARG A 82 -8.82 2.79 -9.16
CA ARG A 82 -9.05 1.38 -9.50
C ARG A 82 -8.10 0.45 -8.76
N ASP A 83 -6.80 0.76 -8.72
CA ASP A 83 -5.82 -0.03 -7.98
C ASP A 83 -6.11 -0.10 -6.47
N ALA A 84 -6.61 1.01 -5.89
CA ALA A 84 -6.99 1.06 -4.48
C ALA A 84 -8.22 0.21 -4.19
N ASP A 85 -9.21 0.23 -5.09
CA ASP A 85 -10.43 -0.56 -4.98
C ASP A 85 -10.15 -2.06 -5.15
N GLU A 86 -9.30 -2.44 -6.11
CA GLU A 86 -8.86 -3.83 -6.31
C GLU A 86 -8.11 -4.38 -5.09
N LYS A 87 -7.22 -3.59 -4.48
CA LYS A 87 -6.54 -3.97 -3.24
C LYS A 87 -7.49 -4.14 -2.06
N ARG A 88 -8.50 -3.27 -1.94
CA ARG A 88 -9.54 -3.43 -0.91
C ARG A 88 -10.30 -4.74 -1.10
N GLN A 89 -10.74 -5.04 -2.33
CA GLN A 89 -11.47 -6.26 -2.64
C GLN A 89 -10.64 -7.53 -2.37
N GLN A 90 -9.34 -7.54 -2.73
CA GLN A 90 -8.45 -8.67 -2.43
C GLN A 90 -8.23 -8.86 -0.93
N SER A 91 -8.06 -7.76 -0.17
CA SER A 91 -7.89 -7.84 1.28
C SER A 91 -9.17 -8.35 1.97
N ASP A 92 -10.34 -7.99 1.48
CA ASP A 92 -11.62 -8.46 2.03
C ASP A 92 -11.87 -9.93 1.71
N GLN A 93 -11.50 -10.41 0.51
CA GLN A 93 -11.56 -11.83 0.16
C GLN A 93 -10.59 -12.65 1.02
N GLN A 94 -9.34 -12.19 1.16
CA GLN A 94 -8.33 -12.91 1.94
C GLN A 94 -8.67 -12.96 3.44
N ASN A 95 -9.33 -11.93 3.97
CA ASN A 95 -9.86 -11.96 5.34
C ASN A 95 -11.05 -12.93 5.49
N ARG A 96 -11.95 -13.02 4.50
CA ARG A 96 -13.04 -14.01 4.51
C ARG A 96 -12.51 -15.44 4.43
N ASP A 97 -11.52 -15.72 3.58
CA ASP A 97 -10.91 -17.04 3.46
C ASP A 97 -10.19 -17.45 4.75
N ARG A 98 -9.47 -16.52 5.40
CA ARG A 98 -8.87 -16.78 6.72
C ARG A 98 -9.91 -17.02 7.81
N GLN A 99 -11.05 -16.33 7.78
CA GLN A 99 -12.14 -16.58 8.73
C GLN A 99 -12.80 -17.96 8.53
N GLN A 100 -13.05 -18.37 7.29
CA GLN A 100 -13.60 -19.70 7.01
C GLN A 100 -12.64 -20.83 7.37
N ASN A 101 -11.35 -20.70 7.06
CA ASN A 101 -10.35 -21.73 7.39
C ASN A 101 -10.04 -21.79 8.90
N GLY A 102 -10.16 -20.66 9.61
CA GLY A 102 -10.01 -20.60 11.07
C GLY A 102 -11.16 -21.30 11.81
N GLN A 103 -12.39 -21.23 11.28
CA GLN A 103 -13.56 -21.90 11.89
C GLN A 103 -13.56 -23.42 11.69
N GLN A 104 -13.03 -23.95 10.58
CA GLN A 104 -12.92 -25.42 10.39
C GLN A 104 -11.87 -26.06 11.30
N ASN A 105 -10.73 -25.39 11.54
CA ASN A 105 -9.67 -25.93 12.39
C ASN A 105 -9.95 -25.79 13.90
N GLY A 106 -10.79 -24.84 14.31
CA GLY A 106 -11.22 -24.69 15.71
C GLY A 106 -12.17 -25.80 16.18
N GLN A 107 -12.99 -26.35 15.27
CA GLN A 107 -13.97 -27.39 15.63
C GLN A 107 -13.37 -28.81 15.73
N GLN A 108 -12.26 -29.09 15.03
CA GLN A 108 -11.60 -30.41 15.13
C GLN A 108 -10.74 -30.55 16.40
N ASN A 109 -10.17 -29.45 16.91
CA ASN A 109 -9.31 -29.50 18.10
C ASN A 109 -10.10 -29.59 19.42
N GLU A 110 -11.39 -29.25 19.40
CA GLU A 110 -12.27 -29.31 20.58
C GLU A 110 -12.94 -30.68 20.77
N GLN A 111 -12.88 -31.55 19.76
CA GLN A 111 -13.35 -32.95 19.86
C GLN A 111 -12.23 -33.92 20.27
N GLN A 112 -10.95 -33.65 19.98
CA GLN A 112 -9.84 -34.53 20.40
C GLN A 112 -9.43 -34.37 21.88
N ASN A 113 -9.82 -33.29 22.55
CA ASN A 113 -9.49 -33.05 23.95
C ASN A 113 -10.54 -33.60 24.96
N ARG A 114 -11.64 -34.20 24.49
CA ARG A 114 -12.65 -34.82 25.37
C ARG A 114 -12.37 -36.28 25.74
N ASP A 115 -11.41 -36.95 25.09
CA ASP A 115 -11.14 -38.39 25.28
C ASP A 115 -9.78 -38.71 25.93
N ARG A 116 -9.11 -37.74 26.57
CA ARG A 116 -7.86 -37.99 27.30
C ARG A 116 -8.14 -38.21 28.80
N PRO A 117 -8.03 -39.43 29.35
CA PRO A 117 -8.30 -39.68 30.75
C PRO A 117 -7.30 -38.93 31.64
N GLN A 118 -7.83 -38.15 32.59
CA GLN A 118 -7.10 -37.52 33.68
C GLN A 118 -6.37 -38.60 34.50
N ASN A 119 -5.08 -38.79 34.22
CA ASN A 119 -4.22 -39.55 35.11
C ASN A 119 -2.82 -38.93 35.10
N GLN A 120 -2.60 -37.95 35.97
CA GLN A 120 -1.29 -37.54 36.49
C GLN A 120 -1.44 -36.30 37.37
N SER A 121 -1.80 -36.45 38.64
CA SER A 121 -1.63 -35.42 39.68
C SER A 121 -1.74 -36.01 41.10
N ALA A 122 -0.96 -37.04 41.41
CA ALA A 122 -0.83 -37.52 42.80
C ALA A 122 0.46 -38.34 42.99
N LYS A 123 1.61 -37.66 43.06
CA LYS A 123 2.85 -38.15 43.71
C LYS A 123 3.94 -37.10 43.57
N GLN A 124 4.09 -36.24 44.58
CA GLN A 124 5.34 -35.59 45.00
C GLN A 124 5.03 -34.51 46.05
N ARG A 125 4.69 -34.96 47.26
CA ARG A 125 4.92 -34.26 48.52
C ARG A 125 5.30 -35.35 49.53
N ASP A 126 6.15 -35.00 50.49
CA ASP A 126 6.78 -35.90 51.48
C ASP A 126 8.03 -36.66 51.03
N ARG A 127 9.13 -35.92 50.93
CA ARG A 127 10.45 -36.38 51.41
C ARG A 127 11.47 -35.23 51.42
N ASP A 128 11.37 -34.31 52.38
CA ASP A 128 12.49 -33.41 52.70
C ASP A 128 12.49 -32.90 54.16
N ASP A 129 12.09 -33.76 55.10
CA ASP A 129 12.24 -33.52 56.54
C ASP A 129 13.10 -34.64 57.14
N GLN A 130 14.42 -34.54 56.99
CA GLN A 130 15.41 -35.03 57.96
C GLN A 130 16.85 -34.81 57.50
N ARG A 131 17.66 -34.25 58.41
CA ARG A 131 19.14 -34.11 58.45
C ARG A 131 19.65 -32.76 57.95
N GLY A 132 20.24 -31.90 58.77
CA GLY A 132 20.58 -32.01 60.18
C GLY A 132 21.15 -30.66 60.65
N ASN A 133 20.55 -30.13 61.71
CA ASN A 133 21.13 -29.05 62.50
C ASN A 133 21.78 -29.72 63.72
N ARG A 134 23.09 -30.00 63.60
CA ARG A 134 24.03 -30.33 64.68
C ARG A 134 25.32 -29.61 64.29
N ASP A 135 25.61 -28.46 64.87
CA ASP A 135 26.27 -28.29 66.18
C ASP A 135 27.78 -28.10 66.02
N SER A 136 28.30 -27.21 66.87
CA SER A 136 29.68 -27.03 67.31
C SER A 136 30.67 -26.22 66.46
N GLY A 137 31.18 -25.12 67.06
CA GLY A 137 32.47 -24.52 66.75
C GLY A 137 32.55 -23.02 66.98
#